data_AF-A0A4Q7CSP1-F1
#
_entry.id   AF-A0A4Q7CSP1-F1
#
_cell.length_a   1.000
_cell.length_b   1.000
_cell.length_c   1.000
_cell.angle_alpha   90.00
_cell.angle_beta   90.00
_cell.angle_gamma   90.00
#
_symmetry.space_group_name_H-M   'P 1'
#
loop_
_entity.id
_entity.type
_entity.pdbx_description
1 polymer ?
#
loop_
_entity_poly.entity_id
_entity_poly.type
_entity_poly.pdbx_seq_one_letter_code
_entity_poly.pdbx_strand_id
1 'polypeptide(L)'
;MSLNKEQRAITRDELQAHFDKSSLSKTDLADALDVSVKDINLVLDMKAPKFGSKLQNFIHLVWDVRDEINYNIRSHGKEPEPYTYLKGEKEDYWFL
;
A
#
# COMPACT_ATOMS: atom_id res chain seq x y z
N MET A 1 6.86 8.65 -11.42
CA MET A 1 7.28 7.44 -12.17
C MET A 1 6.21 6.36 -12.10
N SER A 2 6.11 5.54 -13.15
CA SER A 2 5.06 4.53 -13.27
C SER A 2 5.61 3.12 -13.13
N LEU A 3 5.00 2.32 -12.25
CA LEU A 3 5.42 0.95 -12.03
C LEU A 3 4.95 0.06 -13.19
N ASN A 4 5.88 -0.67 -13.80
CA ASN A 4 5.58 -1.72 -14.76
C ASN A 4 4.94 -2.95 -14.07
N LYS A 5 4.52 -3.96 -14.83
CA LYS A 5 3.85 -5.16 -14.26
C LYS A 5 4.72 -5.91 -13.25
N GLU A 6 6.03 -6.02 -13.48
CA GLU A 6 6.95 -6.72 -12.57
C GLU A 6 7.17 -5.92 -11.29
N GLN A 7 7.35 -4.61 -11.40
CA GLN A 7 7.49 -3.71 -10.26
C GLN A 7 6.22 -3.71 -9.39
N ARG A 8 5.03 -3.76 -9.99
CA ARG A 8 3.77 -3.93 -9.25
C ARG A 8 3.70 -5.28 -8.54
N ALA A 9 4.15 -6.36 -9.18
CA ALA A 9 4.18 -7.68 -8.55
C ALA A 9 5.15 -7.71 -7.34
N ILE A 10 6.35 -7.15 -7.48
CA ILE A 10 7.31 -7.07 -6.37
C ILE A 10 6.76 -6.19 -5.24
N THR A 11 6.20 -5.03 -5.57
CA THR A 11 5.61 -4.12 -4.58
C THR A 11 4.45 -4.80 -3.83
N ARG A 12 3.63 -5.58 -4.54
CA ARG A 12 2.54 -6.37 -3.94
C ARG A 12 3.08 -7.37 -2.94
N ASP A 13 4.08 -8.15 -3.34
CA ASP A 13 4.64 -9.21 -2.50
C ASP A 13 5.31 -8.63 -1.26
N GLU A 14 6.00 -7.50 -1.39
CA GLU A 14 6.54 -6.73 -0.26
C GLU A 14 5.43 -6.22 0.65
N LEU A 15 4.41 -5.56 0.10
CA LEU A 15 3.33 -4.97 0.88
C LEU A 15 2.50 -6.03 1.63
N GLN A 16 2.30 -7.21 1.03
CA GLN A 16 1.72 -8.38 1.69
C GLN A 16 2.64 -8.93 2.78
N ALA A 17 3.94 -9.10 2.52
CA ALA A 17 4.87 -9.58 3.54
C ALA A 17 4.96 -8.64 4.75
N HIS A 18 4.88 -7.32 4.53
CA HIS A 18 4.82 -6.34 5.61
C HIS A 18 3.49 -6.38 6.35
N PHE A 19 2.39 -6.54 5.62
CA PHE A 19 1.07 -6.71 6.22
C PHE A 19 1.04 -7.97 7.11
N ASP A 20 1.59 -9.10 6.67
CA ASP A 20 1.68 -10.32 7.46
C ASP A 20 2.62 -10.18 8.68
N LYS A 21 3.63 -9.32 8.59
CA LYS A 21 4.50 -8.95 9.72
C LYS A 21 3.85 -7.98 10.69
N SER A 22 2.96 -7.14 10.19
CA SER A 22 2.12 -6.27 11.01
C SER A 22 1.08 -7.12 11.71
N SER A 23 0.71 -6.76 12.93
CA SER A 23 -0.38 -7.42 13.65
C SER A 23 -1.75 -6.83 13.26
N LEU A 24 -1.83 -6.14 12.11
CA LEU A 24 -3.05 -5.52 11.61
C LEU A 24 -3.89 -6.51 10.80
N SER A 25 -5.21 -6.41 10.94
CA SER A 25 -6.15 -7.04 10.04
C SER A 25 -6.56 -6.10 8.91
N LYS A 26 -7.14 -6.66 7.84
CA LYS A 26 -7.65 -5.87 6.71
C LYS A 26 -8.82 -4.97 7.14
N THR A 27 -9.55 -5.40 8.17
CA THR A 27 -10.60 -4.63 8.84
C THR A 27 -10.01 -3.47 9.63
N ASP A 28 -8.92 -3.66 10.37
CA ASP A 28 -8.27 -2.56 11.12
C ASP A 28 -7.78 -1.46 10.15
N LEU A 29 -7.18 -1.85 9.02
CA LEU A 29 -6.78 -0.90 7.98
C LEU A 29 -7.98 -0.18 7.35
N ALA A 30 -9.06 -0.92 7.10
CA ALA A 30 -10.28 -0.36 6.53
C ALA A 30 -10.91 0.68 7.48
N ASP A 31 -10.99 0.35 8.76
CA ASP A 31 -11.54 1.24 9.80
C ASP A 31 -10.62 2.44 10.05
N ALA A 32 -9.29 2.26 10.07
CA ALA A 32 -8.33 3.34 10.26
C ALA A 32 -8.35 4.37 9.12
N LEU A 33 -8.54 3.89 7.88
CA LEU A 33 -8.52 4.73 6.68
C LEU A 33 -9.91 5.18 6.22
N ASP A 34 -10.97 4.80 6.94
CA ASP A 34 -12.38 5.03 6.57
C ASP A 34 -12.70 4.55 5.13
N VAL A 35 -12.18 3.37 4.77
CA VAL A 35 -12.37 2.75 3.46
C VAL A 35 -12.97 1.36 3.59
N SER A 36 -13.35 0.75 2.46
CA SER A 36 -13.85 -0.62 2.50
C SER A 36 -12.71 -1.64 2.53
N VAL A 37 -12.94 -2.79 3.18
CA VAL A 37 -12.02 -3.95 3.13
C VAL A 37 -11.76 -4.41 1.69
N LYS A 38 -12.68 -4.14 0.75
CA LYS A 38 -12.46 -4.42 -0.68
C LYS A 38 -11.37 -3.52 -1.26
N ASP A 39 -11.35 -2.24 -0.90
CA ASP A 39 -10.32 -1.31 -1.35
C ASP A 39 -8.96 -1.68 -0.78
N ILE A 40 -8.90 -2.07 0.50
CA ILE A 40 -7.69 -2.63 1.12
C ILE A 40 -7.21 -3.87 0.36
N ASN A 41 -8.10 -4.81 0.02
CA ASN A 41 -7.71 -5.98 -0.78
C ASN A 41 -7.17 -5.60 -2.17
N LEU A 42 -7.75 -4.59 -2.83
CA LEU A 42 -7.25 -4.12 -4.12
C LEU A 42 -5.84 -3.53 -3.99
N VAL A 43 -5.59 -2.79 -2.91
CA VAL A 43 -4.27 -2.21 -2.59
C VAL A 43 -3.25 -3.31 -2.28
N LEU A 44 -3.58 -4.24 -1.38
CA LEU A 44 -2.73 -5.39 -1.05
C LEU A 44 -2.44 -6.27 -2.28
N ASP A 45 -3.35 -6.31 -3.27
CA ASP A 45 -3.15 -7.00 -4.54
C ASP A 45 -2.46 -6.15 -5.62
N MET A 46 -2.16 -4.87 -5.34
CA MET A 46 -1.72 -3.86 -6.32
C MET A 46 -2.58 -3.83 -7.59
N LYS A 47 -3.88 -4.12 -7.46
CA LYS A 47 -4.87 -4.11 -8.54
C LYS A 47 -5.41 -2.71 -8.76
N ALA A 48 -4.60 -1.89 -9.42
CA ALA A 48 -4.98 -0.55 -9.81
C ALA A 48 -6.17 -0.53 -10.79
N PRO A 49 -7.16 0.37 -10.60
CA PRO A 49 -8.25 0.57 -11.56
C PRO A 49 -7.71 1.17 -12.87
N LYS A 50 -8.27 0.73 -14.01
CA LYS A 50 -7.78 1.10 -15.36
C LYS A 50 -7.96 2.58 -15.76
N PHE A 51 -8.61 3.42 -14.94
CA PHE A 51 -9.06 4.75 -15.39
C PHE A 51 -8.81 5.90 -14.41
N GLY A 52 -8.03 6.89 -14.88
CA GLY A 52 -8.12 8.31 -14.53
C GLY A 52 -8.11 8.67 -13.03
N SER A 53 -9.06 9.49 -12.59
CA SER A 53 -9.17 9.99 -11.21
C SER A 53 -9.24 8.90 -10.14
N LYS A 54 -9.78 7.72 -10.49
CA LYS A 54 -9.79 6.56 -9.58
C LYS A 54 -8.39 5.98 -9.34
N LEU A 55 -7.50 6.16 -10.29
CA LEU A 55 -6.11 5.72 -10.17
C LEU A 55 -5.34 6.60 -9.18
N GLN A 56 -5.57 7.91 -9.19
CA GLN A 56 -5.00 8.82 -8.19
C GLN A 56 -5.49 8.48 -6.78
N ASN A 57 -6.80 8.28 -6.59
CA ASN A 57 -7.31 7.86 -5.29
C ASN A 57 -6.73 6.50 -4.86
N PHE A 58 -6.56 5.55 -5.79
CA PHE A 58 -5.91 4.28 -5.50
C PHE A 58 -4.44 4.45 -5.09
N ILE A 59 -3.69 5.33 -5.77
CA ILE A 59 -2.31 5.65 -5.41
C ILE A 59 -2.26 6.14 -3.97
N HIS A 60 -3.08 7.14 -3.64
CA HIS A 60 -3.13 7.71 -2.29
C HIS A 60 -3.43 6.63 -1.26
N LEU A 61 -4.41 5.76 -1.54
CA LEU A 61 -4.76 4.68 -0.64
C LEU A 61 -3.62 3.66 -0.44
N VAL A 62 -2.84 3.35 -1.47
CA VAL A 62 -1.64 2.49 -1.33
C VAL A 62 -0.64 3.10 -0.35
N TRP A 63 -0.44 4.41 -0.42
CA TRP A 63 0.42 5.14 0.51
C TRP A 63 -0.14 5.15 1.92
N ASP A 64 -1.44 5.44 2.07
CA ASP A 64 -2.10 5.46 3.38
C ASP A 64 -2.03 4.08 4.07
N VAL A 65 -2.28 2.99 3.33
CA VAL A 65 -2.15 1.62 3.83
C VAL A 65 -0.71 1.31 4.23
N ARG A 66 0.26 1.69 3.40
CA ARG A 66 1.68 1.51 3.69
C ARG A 66 2.07 2.23 4.98
N ASP A 67 1.65 3.48 5.12
CA ASP A 67 2.00 4.31 6.27
C ASP A 67 1.36 3.78 7.54
N GLU A 68 0.13 3.29 7.48
CA GLU A 68 -0.55 2.65 8.61
C GLU A 68 0.15 1.35 9.03
N ILE A 69 0.53 0.50 8.07
CA ILE A 69 1.32 -0.71 8.32
C ILE A 69 2.66 -0.36 8.97
N ASN A 70 3.37 0.63 8.42
CA ASN A 70 4.66 1.08 8.95
C ASN A 70 4.51 1.67 10.35
N TYR A 71 3.47 2.47 10.59
CA TYR A 71 3.16 3.05 11.88
C TYR A 71 2.90 1.95 12.91
N ASN A 72 2.11 0.94 12.56
CA ASN A 72 1.86 -0.21 13.43
C ASN A 72 3.14 -1.00 13.71
N ILE A 73 3.96 -1.29 12.72
CA ILE A 73 5.25 -1.99 12.90
C ILE A 73 6.16 -1.19 13.86
N ARG A 74 6.26 0.13 13.68
CA ARG A 74 7.02 1.04 14.56
C ARG A 74 6.46 1.13 15.97
N SER A 75 5.13 1.16 16.10
CA SER A 75 4.44 1.16 17.40
C SER A 75 4.74 -0.12 18.20
N HIS A 76 4.98 -1.23 17.51
CA HIS A 76 5.44 -2.48 18.10
C HIS A 76 6.97 -2.56 18.29
N GLY A 77 7.70 -1.45 18.15
CA GLY A 77 9.15 -1.39 18.34
C GLY A 77 9.97 -2.08 17.25
N LYS A 78 9.38 -2.36 16.08
CA LYS A 78 10.07 -2.93 14.92
C LYS A 78 10.31 -1.84 13.86
N GLU A 79 11.30 -2.05 13.00
CA GLU A 79 11.48 -1.20 11.83
C GLU A 79 10.82 -1.85 10.60
N PRO A 80 9.99 -1.10 9.85
CA PRO A 80 9.44 -1.60 8.59
C PRO A 80 10.57 -1.77 7.58
N GLU A 81 10.51 -2.87 6.83
CA GLU A 81 11.50 -3.13 5.78
C GLU A 81 11.44 -2.03 4.70
N PRO A 82 12.56 -1.78 3.99
CA PRO A 82 12.55 -0.84 2.89
C PRO A 82 11.85 -1.49 1.68
N TYR A 83 10.72 -0.93 1.25
CA TYR A 83 10.08 -1.30 -0.01
C TYR A 83 11.04 -1.06 -1.18
N THR A 84 11.12 -1.96 -2.16
CA THR A 84 12.05 -1.80 -3.29
C THR A 84 11.64 -0.66 -4.21
N TYR A 85 10.33 -0.54 -4.50
CA TYR A 85 9.82 0.42 -5.49
C TYR A 85 8.93 1.52 -4.92
N LEU A 86 8.35 1.34 -3.73
CA LEU A 86 7.70 2.42 -2.95
C LEU A 86 8.77 3.20 -2.16
N LYS A 87 9.75 3.82 -2.85
CA LYS A 87 10.82 4.63 -2.24
C LYS A 87 10.72 6.10 -2.69
N GLY A 88 10.13 6.97 -1.87
CA GLY A 88 10.02 8.40 -2.15
C GLY A 88 8.81 9.02 -1.47
N GLU A 89 8.39 10.19 -1.93
CA GLU A 89 7.16 10.85 -1.47
C GLU A 89 5.97 10.51 -2.38
N LYS A 90 4.74 10.55 -1.83
CA LYS A 90 3.50 10.26 -2.58
C LYS A 90 3.39 11.05 -3.90
N GLU A 91 4.02 12.22 -3.96
CA GLU A 91 3.98 13.17 -5.07
C GLU A 91 4.87 12.76 -6.26
N ASP A 92 5.86 11.89 -6.04
CA ASP A 92 6.77 11.41 -7.11
C ASP A 92 6.19 10.26 -7.94
N TYR A 93 5.07 9.66 -7.49
CA TYR A 93 4.52 8.44 -8.07
C TYR A 93 3.22 8.71 -8.84
N TRP A 94 3.32 8.56 -10.16
CA TRP A 94 2.20 8.59 -11.10
C TRP A 94 2.18 7.22 -11.76
N PHE A 95 1.36 6.28 -11.30
CA PHE A 95 1.26 4.98 -11.95
C PHE A 95 0.53 5.16 -13.30
N LEU A 96 1.26 5.19 -14.42
CA LEU A 96 0.78 4.90 -15.78
C LEU A 96 1.11 3.42 -16.08
#